data_AF-A0A401LE27-F1
#
_entry.id   AF-A0A401LE27-F1
#
_cell.length_a   1.000
_cell.length_b   1.000
_cell.length_c   1.000
_cell.angle_alpha   90.00
_cell.angle_beta   90.00
_cell.angle_gamma   90.00
#
_symmetry.space_group_name_H-M   'P 1'
#
loop_
_entity.id
_entity.type
_entity.pdbx_description
1 polymer ?
#
loop_
_entity_poly.entity_id
_entity_poly.type
_entity_poly.pdbx_seq_one_letter_code
_entity_poly.pdbx_strand_id
1 'polypeptide(L)'
;MDSVLQLLDELEDVMDSSKAVPFSSKVTVNKEEIYDIISEIRMKLPNELKQSKWVIEERNKILIDAQREADEIVKNAEDRMVRLVDENEVTKKAYEQAAAIIDSAKKTSKDMRLGAMEYAESVLADAEGKLKELKSVVYSESIKTDDYFAQTLDVLAENIQELRMGK
;
A
#
# COMPACT_ATOMS: atom_id res chain seq x y z
N MET A 1 26.21 -51.51 -31.91
CA MET A 1 27.22 -50.44 -31.75
C MET A 1 27.59 -50.49 -30.31
N ASP A 2 28.74 -51.09 -30.03
CA ASP A 2 29.19 -51.31 -28.66
C ASP A 2 29.66 -49.99 -28.07
N SER A 3 29.16 -49.68 -26.87
CA SER A 3 29.57 -48.51 -26.09
C SER A 3 31.02 -48.66 -25.64
N VAL A 4 31.68 -47.54 -25.30
CA VAL A 4 33.05 -47.59 -24.80
C VAL A 4 33.18 -48.49 -23.56
N LEU A 5 32.13 -48.56 -22.73
CA LEU A 5 32.06 -49.50 -21.60
C LEU A 5 32.11 -50.96 -22.05
N GLN A 6 31.34 -51.32 -23.07
CA GLN A 6 31.34 -52.69 -23.59
C GLN A 6 32.69 -53.09 -24.20
N LEU A 7 33.39 -52.15 -24.85
CA LEU A 7 34.75 -52.38 -25.35
C LEU A 7 35.79 -52.48 -24.23
N LEU A 8 35.57 -51.80 -23.10
CA LEU A 8 36.40 -51.96 -21.91
C LEU A 8 36.15 -53.31 -21.24
N ASP A 9 34.89 -53.75 -21.16
CA ASP A 9 34.52 -55.07 -20.65
C ASP A 9 35.11 -56.18 -21.54
N GLU A 10 35.05 -56.03 -22.87
CA GLU A 10 35.66 -56.96 -23.83
C GLU A 10 37.19 -56.99 -23.70
N LEU A 11 37.84 -55.83 -23.48
CA LEU A 11 39.26 -55.77 -23.19
C LEU A 11 39.62 -56.52 -21.90
N GLU A 12 38.78 -56.40 -20.86
CA GLU A 12 38.94 -57.07 -19.58
C GLU A 12 38.77 -58.59 -19.74
N ASP A 13 37.77 -59.04 -20.50
CA ASP A 13 37.53 -60.45 -20.84
C ASP A 13 38.69 -61.09 -21.62
N VAL A 14 39.28 -60.36 -22.59
CA VAL A 14 40.48 -60.82 -23.32
C VAL A 14 41.68 -60.95 -22.38
N MET A 15 41.82 -60.04 -21.42
CA MET A 15 42.89 -60.10 -20.42
C MET A 15 42.71 -61.26 -19.43
N ASP A 16 41.48 -61.55 -19.02
CA ASP A 16 41.15 -62.64 -18.07
C ASP A 16 41.20 -64.03 -18.72
N SER A 17 40.86 -64.15 -20.00
CA SER A 17 40.91 -65.41 -20.76
C SER A 17 42.31 -65.78 -21.27
N SER A 18 43.30 -64.92 -21.04
CA SER A 18 44.67 -65.08 -21.55
C SER A 18 45.48 -66.17 -20.84
N LYS A 19 46.35 -66.85 -21.60
CA LYS A 19 47.14 -67.98 -21.08
C LYS A 19 48.28 -67.48 -20.19
N ALA A 20 48.28 -67.89 -18.92
CA ALA A 20 49.36 -67.63 -17.99
C ALA A 20 50.65 -68.38 -18.39
N VAL A 21 51.79 -67.72 -18.29
CA VAL A 21 53.11 -68.31 -18.54
C VAL A 21 53.58 -69.07 -17.30
N PRO A 22 53.95 -70.37 -17.39
CA PRO A 22 54.38 -71.17 -16.25
C PRO A 22 55.55 -70.53 -15.50
N PHE A 23 55.49 -70.54 -14.17
CA PHE A 23 56.48 -69.94 -13.26
C PHE A 23 56.65 -68.41 -13.41
N SER A 24 55.67 -67.68 -13.96
CA SER A 24 55.68 -66.22 -14.02
C SER A 24 54.29 -65.61 -13.77
N SER A 25 54.24 -64.33 -13.43
CA SER A 25 53.00 -63.54 -13.32
C SER A 25 52.54 -62.92 -14.65
N LYS A 26 53.09 -63.35 -15.78
CA LYS A 26 52.79 -62.80 -17.11
C LYS A 26 51.72 -63.64 -17.81
N VAL A 27 50.82 -62.95 -18.52
CA VAL A 27 49.83 -63.54 -19.41
C VAL A 27 50.23 -63.31 -20.87
N THR A 28 49.92 -64.27 -21.73
CA THR A 28 50.13 -64.14 -23.17
C THR A 28 48.83 -63.70 -23.82
N VAL A 29 48.84 -62.51 -24.41
CA VAL A 29 47.70 -61.88 -25.08
C VAL A 29 47.93 -61.78 -26.59
N ASN A 30 46.87 -61.80 -27.38
CA ASN A 30 46.95 -61.44 -28.78
C ASN A 30 47.11 -59.91 -28.91
N LYS A 31 48.27 -59.48 -29.38
CA LYS A 31 48.58 -58.07 -29.54
C LYS A 31 47.62 -57.39 -30.52
N GLU A 32 47.28 -58.03 -31.64
CA GLU A 32 46.46 -57.42 -32.70
C GLU A 32 45.05 -57.13 -32.17
N GLU A 33 44.44 -58.10 -31.49
CA GLU A 33 43.11 -58.00 -30.86
C GLU A 33 43.03 -56.88 -29.81
N ILE A 34 44.03 -56.79 -28.91
CA ILE A 34 44.11 -55.72 -27.91
C ILE A 34 44.23 -54.34 -28.58
N TYR A 35 45.05 -54.22 -29.63
CA TYR A 35 45.23 -52.94 -30.32
C TYR A 35 43.96 -52.52 -31.09
N ASP A 36 43.21 -53.47 -31.63
CA ASP A 36 41.94 -53.20 -32.32
C ASP A 36 40.90 -52.66 -31.34
N ILE A 37 40.71 -53.32 -30.19
CA ILE A 37 39.79 -52.85 -29.13
C ILE A 37 40.18 -51.46 -28.62
N ILE A 38 41.47 -51.23 -28.34
CA ILE A 38 41.97 -49.91 -27.91
C ILE A 38 41.74 -48.84 -28.99
N SER A 39 41.91 -49.18 -30.26
CA SER A 39 41.67 -48.26 -31.38
C SER A 39 40.20 -47.87 -31.46
N GLU A 40 39.29 -48.84 -31.31
CA GLU A 40 37.85 -48.59 -31.30
C GLU A 40 37.42 -47.73 -30.11
N ILE A 41 37.95 -47.99 -28.91
CA ILE A 41 37.75 -47.15 -27.73
C ILE A 41 38.20 -45.72 -28.02
N ARG A 42 39.39 -45.53 -28.59
CA ARG A 42 39.93 -44.20 -28.93
C ARG A 42 39.11 -43.46 -29.97
N MET A 43 38.45 -44.18 -30.89
CA MET A 43 37.56 -43.58 -31.87
C MET A 43 36.20 -43.17 -31.29
N LYS A 44 35.64 -43.97 -30.37
CA LYS A 44 34.28 -43.76 -29.83
C LYS A 44 34.25 -42.85 -28.59
N LEU A 45 35.24 -42.94 -27.71
CA LEU A 45 35.32 -42.20 -26.44
C LEU A 45 35.22 -40.67 -26.59
N PRO A 46 35.89 -40.01 -27.55
CA PRO A 46 35.78 -38.55 -27.70
C PRO A 46 34.36 -38.09 -28.00
N ASN A 47 33.61 -38.86 -28.82
CA ASN A 47 32.24 -38.52 -29.19
C ASN A 47 31.27 -38.74 -28.03
N GLU A 48 31.37 -39.85 -27.30
CA GLU A 48 30.54 -40.11 -26.10
C GLU A 48 30.77 -39.05 -25.01
N LEU A 49 32.02 -38.66 -24.76
CA LEU A 49 32.34 -37.60 -23.80
C LEU A 49 31.80 -36.24 -24.25
N LYS A 50 31.90 -35.91 -25.54
CA LYS A 50 31.35 -34.68 -26.10
C LYS A 50 29.83 -34.65 -25.98
N GLN A 51 29.15 -35.75 -26.29
CA GLN A 51 27.71 -35.87 -26.16
C GLN A 51 27.26 -35.74 -24.70
N SER A 52 27.97 -36.38 -23.77
CA SER A 52 27.68 -36.28 -22.34
C SER A 52 27.81 -34.84 -21.81
N LYS A 53 28.88 -34.13 -22.19
CA LYS A 53 29.06 -32.71 -21.85
C LYS A 53 27.94 -31.85 -22.43
N TRP A 54 27.60 -32.07 -23.70
CA TRP A 54 26.51 -31.34 -24.36
C TRP A 54 25.17 -31.55 -23.67
N VAL A 55 24.83 -32.78 -23.26
CA VAL A 55 23.60 -33.06 -22.51
C VAL A 55 23.55 -32.30 -21.18
N ILE A 56 24.68 -32.22 -20.46
CA ILE A 56 24.75 -31.46 -19.19
C ILE A 56 24.57 -29.96 -19.44
N GLU A 57 25.23 -29.41 -20.45
CA GLU A 57 25.12 -28.00 -20.83
C GLU A 57 23.69 -27.64 -21.26
N GLU A 58 23.07 -28.46 -22.12
CA GLU A 58 21.72 -28.24 -22.60
C GLU A 58 20.70 -28.36 -21.46
N ARG A 59 20.88 -29.32 -20.55
CA ARG A 59 20.05 -29.41 -19.33
C ARG A 59 20.13 -28.15 -18.48
N ASN A 60 21.33 -27.62 -18.25
CA ASN A 60 21.50 -26.40 -17.47
C ASN A 60 20.85 -25.20 -18.16
N LYS A 61 20.99 -25.11 -19.49
CA LYS A 61 20.33 -24.07 -20.28
C LYS A 61 18.81 -24.13 -20.16
N ILE A 62 18.22 -25.33 -20.31
CA ILE A 62 16.78 -25.55 -20.13
C ILE A 62 16.32 -25.10 -18.74
N LEU A 63 17.07 -25.42 -17.68
CA LEU A 63 16.73 -25.01 -16.32
C LEU A 63 16.75 -23.49 -16.13
N ILE A 64 17.76 -22.82 -16.69
CA ILE A 64 17.87 -21.35 -16.62
C ILE A 64 16.73 -20.70 -17.40
N ASP A 65 16.43 -21.19 -18.60
CA ASP A 65 15.35 -20.67 -19.43
C ASP A 65 13.98 -20.88 -18.76
N ALA A 66 13.74 -22.06 -18.18
CA ALA A 66 12.51 -22.35 -17.44
C ALA A 66 12.36 -21.46 -16.20
N GLN A 67 13.46 -21.22 -15.45
CA GLN A 67 13.41 -20.32 -14.30
C GLN A 67 13.09 -18.89 -14.72
N ARG A 68 13.73 -18.41 -15.79
CA ARG A 68 13.47 -17.07 -16.33
C ARG A 68 12.01 -16.93 -16.80
N GLU A 69 11.49 -17.93 -17.50
CA GLU A 69 10.09 -17.94 -17.95
C GLU A 69 9.12 -17.93 -16.75
N ALA A 70 9.41 -18.71 -15.70
CA ALA A 70 8.63 -18.70 -14.48
C ALA A 70 8.64 -17.31 -13.80
N ASP A 71 9.81 -16.68 -13.70
CA ASP A 71 9.94 -15.35 -13.11
C ASP A 71 9.19 -14.29 -13.94
N GLU A 72 9.24 -14.39 -15.27
CA GLU A 72 8.48 -13.53 -16.18
C GLU A 72 6.96 -13.73 -16.03
N ILE A 73 6.50 -14.98 -15.88
CA ILE A 73 5.07 -15.29 -15.65
C ILE A 73 4.59 -14.66 -14.34
N VAL A 74 5.36 -14.81 -13.25
CA VAL A 74 5.01 -14.24 -11.95
C VAL A 74 4.92 -12.72 -12.04
N LYS A 75 5.94 -12.08 -12.62
CA LYS A 75 5.95 -10.62 -12.78
C LYS A 75 4.76 -10.12 -13.62
N ASN A 76 4.46 -10.79 -14.73
CA ASN A 76 3.32 -10.43 -15.57
C ASN A 76 1.98 -10.61 -14.85
N ALA A 77 1.86 -11.62 -13.99
CA ALA A 77 0.67 -11.86 -13.18
C ALA A 77 0.49 -10.77 -12.12
N GLU A 78 1.56 -10.37 -11.43
CA GLU A 78 1.57 -9.26 -10.47
C GLU A 78 1.13 -7.94 -11.14
N ASP A 79 1.75 -7.59 -12.27
CA ASP A 79 1.39 -6.38 -13.04
C ASP A 79 -0.08 -6.40 -13.48
N ARG A 80 -0.62 -7.57 -13.83
CA ARG A 80 -2.01 -7.72 -14.24
C ARG A 80 -2.97 -7.63 -13.05
N MET A 81 -2.61 -8.13 -11.88
CA MET A 81 -3.41 -7.97 -10.66
C MET A 81 -3.51 -6.50 -10.26
N VAL A 82 -2.41 -5.74 -10.29
CA VAL A 82 -2.43 -4.31 -9.97
C VAL A 82 -3.41 -3.57 -10.90
N ARG A 83 -3.33 -3.81 -12.21
CA ARG A 83 -4.28 -3.23 -13.18
C ARG A 83 -5.72 -3.64 -12.91
N LEU A 84 -5.97 -4.92 -12.61
CA LEU A 84 -7.32 -5.41 -12.32
C LEU A 84 -7.91 -4.80 -11.05
N VAL A 85 -7.10 -4.47 -10.05
CA VAL A 85 -7.54 -3.80 -8.81
C VAL A 85 -7.88 -2.33 -9.08
N ASP A 86 -7.05 -1.64 -9.86
CA ASP A 86 -7.30 -0.24 -10.25
C ASP A 86 -8.50 -0.12 -11.19
N GLU A 87 -8.66 -1.04 -12.13
CA GLU A 87 -9.81 -1.12 -13.05
C GLU A 87 -11.05 -1.76 -12.41
N ASN A 88 -10.92 -2.30 -11.19
CA ASN A 88 -12.04 -2.97 -10.56
C ASN A 88 -13.18 -1.98 -10.33
N GLU A 89 -14.37 -2.29 -10.84
CA GLU A 89 -15.57 -1.50 -10.61
C GLU A 89 -15.83 -1.27 -9.12
N VAL A 90 -15.40 -2.18 -8.24
CA VAL A 90 -15.48 -2.02 -6.79
C VAL A 90 -14.63 -0.85 -6.31
N THR A 91 -13.38 -0.74 -6.77
CA THR A 91 -12.48 0.37 -6.41
C THR A 91 -13.03 1.69 -6.93
N LYS A 92 -13.51 1.72 -8.18
CA LYS A 92 -14.14 2.91 -8.75
C LYS A 92 -15.41 3.34 -7.97
N LYS A 93 -16.31 2.40 -7.68
CA LYS A 93 -17.51 2.66 -6.86
C LYS A 93 -17.15 3.12 -5.45
N ALA A 94 -16.08 2.58 -4.86
CA ALA A 94 -15.60 3.01 -3.55
C ALA A 94 -15.12 4.47 -3.58
N TYR A 95 -14.39 4.88 -4.62
CA TYR A 95 -14.00 6.28 -4.81
C TYR A 95 -15.20 7.20 -5.04
N GLU A 96 -16.17 6.80 -5.86
CA GLU A 96 -17.42 7.56 -6.09
C GLU A 96 -18.22 7.74 -4.78
N GLN A 97 -18.36 6.67 -3.99
CA GLN A 97 -19.01 6.72 -2.67
C GLN A 97 -18.25 7.62 -1.69
N ALA A 98 -16.92 7.50 -1.64
CA ALA A 98 -16.10 8.35 -0.77
C ALA A 98 -16.24 9.83 -1.14
N ALA A 99 -16.24 10.15 -2.44
CA ALA A 99 -16.48 11.51 -2.93
C ALA A 99 -17.87 12.02 -2.52
N ALA A 100 -18.91 11.20 -2.67
CA ALA A 100 -20.28 11.54 -2.26
C ALA A 100 -20.40 11.79 -0.74
N ILE A 101 -19.73 10.97 0.09
CA ILE A 101 -19.69 11.14 1.54
C ILE A 101 -19.03 12.47 1.90
N ILE A 102 -17.90 12.80 1.28
CA ILE A 102 -17.18 14.06 1.52
C ILE A 102 -18.03 15.26 1.12
N ASP A 103 -18.69 15.20 -0.04
CA ASP A 103 -19.55 16.29 -0.50
C ASP A 103 -20.77 16.49 0.42
N SER A 104 -21.41 15.39 0.82
CA SER A 104 -22.50 15.42 1.81
C SER A 104 -22.02 16.00 3.14
N ALA A 105 -20.86 15.60 3.64
CA ALA A 105 -20.30 16.10 4.88
C ALA A 105 -20.00 17.60 4.81
N LYS A 106 -19.45 18.08 3.69
CA LYS A 106 -19.20 19.51 3.44
C LYS A 106 -20.51 20.30 3.42
N LYS A 107 -21.54 19.78 2.75
CA LYS A 107 -22.86 20.41 2.71
C LYS A 107 -23.48 20.49 4.11
N THR A 108 -23.53 19.38 4.84
CA THR A 108 -24.05 19.35 6.22
C THR A 108 -23.27 20.29 7.13
N SER A 109 -21.94 20.35 7.02
CA SER A 109 -21.12 21.27 7.81
C SER A 109 -21.43 22.74 7.49
N LYS A 110 -21.64 23.07 6.22
CA LYS A 110 -22.04 24.42 5.80
C LYS A 110 -23.41 24.79 6.35
N ASP A 111 -24.39 23.89 6.23
CA ASP A 111 -25.75 24.11 6.70
C ASP A 111 -25.78 24.27 8.23
N MET A 112 -25.03 23.44 8.96
CA MET A 112 -24.89 23.57 10.42
C MET A 112 -24.25 24.90 10.82
N ARG A 113 -23.22 25.35 10.10
CA ARG A 113 -22.58 26.65 10.36
C ARG A 113 -23.55 27.80 10.13
N LEU A 114 -24.31 27.77 9.02
CA LEU A 114 -25.29 28.80 8.70
C LEU A 114 -26.40 28.83 9.77
N GLY A 115 -26.97 27.68 10.13
CA GLY A 115 -27.98 27.60 11.18
C GLY A 115 -27.48 28.09 12.55
N ALA A 116 -26.22 27.82 12.89
CA ALA A 116 -25.61 28.34 14.11
C ALA A 116 -25.44 29.87 14.07
N MET A 117 -25.08 30.43 12.92
CA MET A 117 -24.98 31.89 12.74
C MET A 117 -26.35 32.56 12.82
N GLU A 118 -27.37 32.01 12.16
CA GLU A 118 -28.75 32.51 12.24
C GLU A 118 -29.29 32.47 13.67
N TYR A 119 -29.04 31.39 14.40
CA TYR A 119 -29.41 31.29 15.81
C TYR A 119 -28.69 32.33 16.67
N ALA A 120 -27.38 32.51 16.48
CA ALA A 120 -26.62 33.51 17.22
C ALA A 120 -27.12 34.94 16.92
N GLU A 121 -27.44 35.23 15.66
CA GLU A 121 -28.02 36.52 15.26
C GLU A 121 -29.37 36.77 15.92
N SER A 122 -30.25 35.76 15.95
CA SER A 122 -31.54 35.85 16.65
C SER A 122 -31.36 36.15 18.14
N VAL A 123 -30.45 35.44 18.82
CA VAL A 123 -30.19 35.65 20.26
C VAL A 123 -29.62 37.04 20.52
N LEU A 124 -28.72 37.51 19.66
CA LEU A 124 -28.15 38.86 19.76
C LEU A 124 -29.19 39.95 19.50
N ALA A 125 -30.07 39.76 18.52
CA ALA A 125 -31.16 40.68 18.22
C ALA A 125 -32.16 40.78 19.38
N ASP A 126 -32.50 39.64 20.01
CA ASP A 126 -33.36 39.61 21.21
C ASP A 126 -32.70 40.34 22.39
N ALA A 127 -31.40 40.13 22.59
CA ALA A 127 -30.64 40.81 23.63
C ALA A 127 -30.58 42.33 23.38
N GLU A 128 -30.35 42.75 22.13
CA GLU A 128 -30.36 44.17 21.73
C GLU A 128 -31.74 44.80 21.98
N GLY A 129 -32.82 44.10 21.64
CA GLY A 129 -34.19 44.54 21.90
C GLY A 129 -34.44 44.79 23.39
N LYS A 130 -34.09 43.81 24.24
CA LYS A 130 -34.21 43.94 25.70
C LYS A 130 -33.38 45.09 26.25
N LEU A 131 -32.16 45.30 25.75
CA LEU A 131 -31.32 46.41 26.17
C LEU A 131 -31.92 47.77 25.77
N LYS A 132 -32.53 47.88 24.59
CA LYS A 132 -33.25 49.10 24.17
C LYS A 132 -34.45 49.37 25.06
N GLU A 133 -35.22 48.34 25.41
CA GLU A 133 -36.36 48.46 26.32
C GLU A 133 -35.91 48.94 27.71
N LEU A 134 -34.92 48.26 28.30
CA LEU A 134 -34.36 48.65 29.60
C LEU A 134 -33.82 50.09 29.59
N LYS A 135 -33.11 50.47 28.52
CA LYS A 135 -32.63 51.84 28.33
C LYS A 135 -33.79 52.83 28.35
N SER A 136 -34.88 52.55 27.63
CA SER A 136 -36.08 53.41 27.60
C SER A 136 -36.73 53.53 28.98
N VAL A 137 -36.83 52.43 29.72
CA VAL A 137 -37.38 52.43 31.09
C VAL A 137 -36.53 53.35 31.98
N VAL A 138 -35.21 53.17 31.97
CA VAL A 138 -34.27 53.99 32.76
C VAL A 138 -34.40 55.48 32.41
N TYR A 139 -34.49 55.85 31.13
CA TYR A 139 -34.73 57.25 30.75
C TYR A 139 -36.06 57.78 31.28
N SER A 140 -37.13 56.99 31.17
CA SER A 140 -38.45 57.41 31.65
C SER A 140 -38.48 57.61 33.17
N GLU A 141 -37.82 56.74 33.93
CA GLU A 141 -37.74 56.86 35.39
C GLU A 141 -36.84 58.02 35.82
N SER A 142 -35.76 58.30 35.06
CA SER A 142 -34.93 59.49 35.29
C SER A 142 -35.74 60.78 35.15
N ILE A 143 -36.54 60.90 34.08
CA ILE A 143 -37.39 62.10 33.86
C ILE A 143 -38.40 62.27 34.99
N LYS A 144 -39.08 61.19 35.40
CA LYS A 144 -40.03 61.24 36.54
C LYS A 144 -39.33 61.64 37.84
N THR A 145 -38.10 61.18 38.04
CA THR A 145 -37.31 61.52 39.23
C THR A 145 -36.93 63.00 39.23
N ASP A 146 -36.51 63.52 38.08
CA ASP A 146 -36.21 64.95 37.91
C ASP A 146 -37.45 65.82 38.15
N ASP A 147 -38.61 65.42 37.61
CA ASP A 147 -39.90 66.09 37.83
C ASP A 147 -40.30 66.08 39.32
N TYR A 148 -40.11 64.95 40.01
CA TYR A 148 -40.38 64.84 41.45
C TYR A 148 -39.50 65.79 42.28
N PHE A 149 -38.20 65.90 41.94
CA PHE A 149 -37.30 66.84 42.61
C PHE A 149 -37.71 68.29 42.36
N ALA A 150 -38.08 68.65 41.13
CA ALA A 150 -38.55 69.99 40.80
C ALA A 150 -39.80 70.36 41.63
N GLN A 151 -40.80 69.47 41.67
CA GLN A 151 -42.02 69.68 42.47
C GLN A 151 -41.70 69.82 43.97
N THR A 152 -40.79 68.98 44.48
CA THR A 152 -40.40 69.03 45.90
C THR A 152 -39.69 70.34 46.24
N LEU A 153 -38.85 70.86 45.34
CA LEU A 153 -38.16 72.13 45.51
C LEU A 153 -39.13 73.31 45.47
N ASP A 154 -40.13 73.29 44.59
CA ASP A 154 -41.17 74.32 44.51
C ASP A 154 -41.97 74.39 45.82
N VAL A 155 -42.44 73.24 46.33
CA VAL A 155 -43.15 73.16 47.62
C VAL A 155 -42.27 73.67 48.78
N LEU A 156 -40.97 73.34 48.78
CA LEU A 156 -40.05 73.84 49.79
C LEU A 156 -39.91 75.37 49.71
N ALA A 157 -39.83 75.93 48.51
CA ALA A 157 -39.73 77.36 48.29
C ALA A 157 -41.00 78.10 48.76
N GLU A 158 -42.18 77.56 48.47
CA GLU A 158 -43.47 78.06 48.97
C GLU A 158 -43.51 78.04 50.50
N ASN A 159 -43.19 76.91 51.12
CA ASN A 159 -43.16 76.78 52.58
C ASN A 159 -42.19 77.79 53.23
N ILE A 160 -41.02 78.05 52.62
CA ILE A 160 -40.07 79.05 53.08
C ILE A 160 -40.65 80.47 52.97
N GLN A 161 -41.40 80.77 51.91
CA GLN A 161 -42.06 82.07 51.75
C GLN A 161 -43.16 82.27 52.79
N GLU A 162 -44.00 81.27 53.04
CA GLU A 162 -45.05 81.33 54.06
C GLU A 162 -44.48 81.60 55.46
N LEU A 163 -43.42 80.88 55.85
CA LEU A 163 -42.73 81.10 57.12
C LEU A 163 -42.15 82.51 57.28
N ARG A 164 -41.81 83.17 56.17
CA ARG A 164 -41.31 84.55 56.17
C ARG A 164 -42.42 85.59 56.29
N MET A 165 -43.61 85.30 55.76
CA MET A 165 -44.78 86.20 55.85
C MET A 165 -45.59 86.01 57.13
N GLY A 166 -45.47 84.87 57.80
CA GLY A 166 -46.12 84.56 59.09
C GLY A 166 -45.43 85.10 60.33
N LYS A 167 -44.47 86.04 60.19
CA LYS A 167 -43.85 86.82 61.27
C LYS A 167 -44.19 88.30 61.10
#